data_AF-A0A934WFB1-F1
#
_entry.id   AF-A0A934WFB1-F1
#
_cell.length_a   1.000
_cell.length_b   1.000
_cell.length_c   1.000
_cell.angle_alpha   90.00
_cell.angle_beta   90.00
_cell.angle_gamma   90.00
#
_symmetry.space_group_name_H-M   'P 1'
#
loop_
_entity.id
_entity.type
_entity.pdbx_description
1 polymer ?
#
loop_
_entity_poly.entity_id
_entity_poly.type
_entity_poly.pdbx_seq_one_letter_code
_entity_poly.pdbx_strand_id
1 'polypeptide(L)'
;MEIVKRFRTIFFYILIIGGFSTIVYWIITTGKSLENGRKIIATASDASSFQGFLDSFVQNLQHPAGILLLQVTIIIIFARIFGWLFNKIGQPSVVGEILAGIVLGPSLLGLYLPDVSQFIFPVQSLGNLQVLSQIGLVLFMFVIGMELNLKVLKNKAHEAVVISHASIIIPFAAGIALAFFIYSSFAPEEISFMSFSLFLGISMSITAFPVLARIIQERGIHKTKLGAIVITCAAADDITAWCLLAAVIAIVKAGSFVSSIYTILLAVGYVLFMIRVIRPFLKRTAELYNTEKGFKKSAVAIFFLVLLISSFITETIGIHALFGAFMAGVIMPSNPRFRSIFIDKIEDVALVLLLPLFFVITGLRTQIGLLNDAYLWQITGLIILVAVLGKFIGSALAARYVGQSWKDSLTIGTLMNTRGLMELVVLNIGYDLGILNNEIFAMMVIMALVTTFMTGPLLNLIGKVFK
;
A
#
# COMPACT_ATOMS: atom_id res chain seq x y z
N MET A 1 9.85 3.23 61.20
CA MET A 1 11.02 2.57 60.57
C MET A 1 11.13 2.88 59.07
N GLU A 2 10.03 2.94 58.30
CA GLU A 2 10.05 3.34 56.88
C GLU A 2 10.45 4.79 56.62
N ILE A 3 10.03 5.74 57.47
CA ILE A 3 10.33 7.18 57.32
C ILE A 3 11.84 7.43 57.37
N VAL A 4 12.55 6.75 58.29
CA VAL A 4 14.01 6.87 58.45
C VAL A 4 14.75 6.25 57.26
N LYS A 5 14.27 5.12 56.71
CA LYS A 5 14.83 4.54 55.48
C LYS A 5 14.65 5.47 54.28
N ARG A 6 13.45 6.06 54.12
CA ARG A 6 13.15 7.02 53.04
C ARG A 6 14.02 8.27 53.13
N PHE A 7 14.22 8.80 54.34
CA PHE A 7 15.09 9.96 54.57
C PHE A 7 16.56 9.64 54.26
N ARG A 8 17.04 8.43 54.63
CA ARG A 8 18.39 7.97 54.31
C ARG A 8 18.60 7.80 52.81
N THR A 9 17.60 7.30 52.08
CA THR A 9 17.65 7.17 50.61
C THR A 9 17.65 8.53 49.92
N ILE A 10 16.81 9.48 50.36
CA ILE A 10 16.77 10.84 49.80
C ILE A 10 18.09 11.56 50.08
N PHE A 11 18.61 11.47 51.30
CA PHE A 11 19.90 12.07 51.67
C PHE A 11 21.04 11.50 50.84
N PHE A 12 21.08 10.17 50.67
CA PHE A 12 22.06 9.50 49.81
C PHE A 12 21.94 9.93 48.34
N TYR A 13 20.71 10.08 47.81
CA TYR A 13 20.47 10.58 46.46
C TYR A 13 20.96 12.02 46.27
N ILE A 14 20.70 12.92 47.22
CA ILE A 14 21.16 14.31 47.18
C ILE A 14 22.69 14.35 47.25
N LEU A 15 23.30 13.53 48.11
CA LEU A 15 24.76 13.48 48.27
C LEU A 15 25.44 12.94 47.00
N ILE A 16 24.87 11.92 46.36
CA ILE A 16 25.35 11.42 45.07
C ILE A 16 25.18 12.47 43.97
N ILE A 17 23.97 12.98 43.75
CA ILE A 17 23.71 13.92 42.65
C ILE A 17 24.55 15.20 42.86
N GLY A 18 24.58 15.76 44.07
CA GLY A 18 25.36 16.95 44.39
C GLY A 18 26.87 16.71 44.31
N GLY A 19 27.36 15.61 44.87
CA GLY A 19 28.77 15.23 44.83
C GLY A 19 29.27 15.02 43.40
N PHE A 20 28.57 14.19 42.61
CA PHE A 20 28.93 13.95 41.22
C PHE A 20 28.74 15.19 40.34
N SER A 21 27.72 16.02 40.54
CA SER A 21 27.58 17.29 39.79
C SER A 21 28.73 18.24 40.07
N THR A 22 29.19 18.31 41.32
CA THR A 22 30.35 19.14 41.71
C THR A 22 31.65 18.60 41.09
N ILE A 23 31.85 17.28 41.10
CA ILE A 23 33.00 16.63 40.44
C ILE A 23 32.96 16.90 38.93
N VAL A 24 31.80 16.75 38.28
CA VAL A 24 31.62 17.02 36.85
C VAL A 24 31.91 18.49 36.54
N TYR A 25 31.40 19.42 37.35
CA TYR A 25 31.69 20.85 37.20
C TYR A 25 33.20 21.12 37.28
N TRP A 26 33.86 20.58 38.30
CA TRP A 26 35.31 20.73 38.50
C TRP A 26 36.13 20.15 37.34
N ILE A 27 35.74 18.98 36.82
CA ILE A 27 36.37 18.36 35.64
C ILE A 27 36.18 19.27 34.41
N ILE A 28 34.97 19.76 34.15
CA ILE A 28 34.71 20.63 32.98
C ILE A 28 35.52 21.93 33.08
N THR A 29 35.56 22.58 34.25
CA THR A 29 36.32 23.83 34.42
C THR A 29 37.82 23.63 34.28
N THR A 30 38.36 22.54 34.82
CA THR A 30 39.79 22.20 34.68
C THR A 30 40.11 21.79 33.25
N GLY A 31 39.20 21.06 32.58
CA GLY A 31 39.33 20.61 31.20
C GLY A 31 39.42 21.73 30.18
N LYS A 32 38.77 22.89 30.43
CA LYS A 32 38.91 24.09 29.56
C LYS A 32 40.36 24.56 29.40
N SER A 33 41.23 24.32 30.39
CA SER A 33 42.66 24.65 30.29
C SER A 33 43.38 23.86 29.19
N LEU A 34 42.85 22.69 28.79
CA LEU A 34 43.38 21.84 27.73
C LEU A 34 43.06 22.36 26.32
N GLU A 35 42.18 23.37 26.21
CA GLU A 35 41.79 23.97 24.94
C GLU A 35 42.77 25.08 24.49
N ASN A 36 43.64 25.54 25.39
CA ASN A 36 44.66 26.55 25.09
C ASN A 36 45.61 26.07 23.97
N GLY A 37 45.73 26.86 22.90
CA GLY A 37 46.56 26.54 21.73
C GLY A 37 45.87 25.65 20.68
N ARG A 38 44.62 25.23 20.90
CA ARG A 38 43.81 24.53 19.90
C ARG A 38 42.89 25.50 19.17
N LYS A 39 42.73 25.35 17.86
CA LYS A 39 41.66 26.03 17.12
C LYS A 39 40.33 25.36 17.46
N ILE A 40 39.64 25.87 18.47
CA ILE A 40 38.26 25.48 18.76
C ILE A 40 37.39 26.09 17.66
N ILE A 41 36.58 25.26 16.98
CA ILE A 41 35.50 25.77 16.13
C ILE A 41 34.44 26.32 17.10
N ALA A 42 34.62 27.56 17.53
CA ALA A 42 33.56 28.28 18.21
C ALA A 42 32.50 28.59 17.15
N THR A 43 31.34 27.96 17.24
CA THR A 43 30.09 28.45 16.62
C THR A 43 29.64 29.70 17.40
N ALA A 44 30.52 30.70 17.50
CA ALA A 44 30.16 32.03 17.94
C ALA A 44 29.42 32.68 16.78
N SER A 45 28.11 32.45 16.69
CA SER A 45 27.27 33.37 15.94
C SER A 45 27.16 34.64 16.77
N ASP A 46 27.34 35.82 16.17
CA ASP A 46 26.97 37.13 16.76
C ASP A 46 25.44 37.25 17.03
N ALA A 47 24.69 36.18 16.80
CA ALA A 47 23.28 36.06 17.07
C ALA A 47 23.03 35.93 18.59
N SER A 48 21.96 36.57 19.07
CA SER A 48 21.53 36.44 20.47
C SER A 48 21.36 34.95 20.83
N SER A 49 21.55 34.58 22.10
CA SER A 49 21.37 33.18 22.54
C SER A 49 20.00 32.61 22.16
N PHE A 50 18.98 33.47 22.03
CA PHE A 50 17.66 33.10 21.53
C PHE A 50 17.64 32.83 20.02
N GLN A 51 18.35 33.62 19.22
CA GLN A 51 18.49 33.37 17.79
C GLN A 51 19.25 32.07 17.52
N GLY A 52 20.34 31.80 18.26
CA GLY A 52 21.05 30.51 18.18
C GLY A 52 20.17 29.31 18.58
N PHE A 53 19.28 29.50 19.56
CA PHE A 53 18.26 28.51 19.89
C PHE A 53 17.24 28.33 18.75
N LEU A 54 16.72 29.41 18.16
CA LEU A 54 15.80 29.34 17.03
C LEU A 54 16.41 28.64 15.82
N ASP A 55 17.66 28.97 15.48
CA ASP A 55 18.38 28.35 14.37
C ASP A 55 18.58 26.85 14.62
N SER A 56 18.95 26.47 15.86
CA SER A 56 19.04 25.07 16.28
C SER A 56 17.69 24.35 16.23
N PHE A 57 16.62 25.03 16.65
CA PHE A 57 15.26 24.47 16.63
C PHE A 57 14.78 24.22 15.21
N VAL A 58 14.99 25.18 14.30
CA VAL A 58 14.66 25.03 12.87
C VAL A 58 15.49 23.92 12.23
N GLN A 59 16.80 23.85 12.53
CA GLN A 59 17.65 22.74 12.06
C GLN A 59 17.16 21.38 12.56
N ASN A 60 16.78 21.27 13.84
CA ASN A 60 16.24 20.04 14.40
C ASN A 60 14.91 19.64 13.75
N LEU A 61 14.07 20.62 13.40
CA LEU A 61 12.82 20.38 12.69
C LEU A 61 13.07 19.90 11.25
N GLN A 62 14.12 20.43 10.62
CA GLN A 62 14.57 20.02 9.27
C GLN A 62 15.37 18.71 9.26
N HIS A 63 15.71 18.16 10.43
CA HIS A 63 16.38 16.86 10.50
C HIS A 63 15.50 15.78 9.86
N PRO A 64 16.04 14.84 9.06
CA PRO A 64 15.24 13.88 8.28
C PRO A 64 14.21 13.10 9.10
N ALA A 65 14.56 12.73 10.34
CA ALA A 65 13.65 12.06 11.27
C ALA A 65 12.52 12.99 11.77
N GLY A 66 12.83 14.27 12.04
CA GLY A 66 11.83 15.26 12.48
C GLY A 66 10.80 15.52 11.39
N ILE A 67 11.26 15.74 10.15
CA ILE A 67 10.39 15.90 8.98
C ILE A 67 9.53 14.65 8.76
N LEU A 68 10.12 13.45 8.80
CA LEU A 68 9.36 12.21 8.60
C LEU A 68 8.25 12.03 9.64
N LEU A 69 8.53 12.32 10.92
CA LEU A 69 7.51 12.23 11.98
C LEU A 69 6.41 13.28 11.79
N LEU A 70 6.77 14.50 11.39
CA LEU A 70 5.81 15.55 11.05
C LEU A 70 4.92 15.13 9.88
N GLN A 71 5.50 14.61 8.80
CA GLN A 71 4.79 14.10 7.62
C GLN A 71 3.83 12.99 8.00
N VAL A 72 4.30 11.96 8.70
CA VAL A 72 3.46 10.84 9.16
C VAL A 72 2.29 11.35 10.00
N THR A 73 2.54 12.31 10.90
CA THR A 73 1.49 12.91 11.73
C THR A 73 0.43 13.62 10.89
N ILE A 74 0.84 14.49 9.97
CA ILE A 74 -0.06 15.25 9.09
C ILE A 74 -0.86 14.31 8.19
N ILE A 75 -0.19 13.32 7.59
CA ILE A 75 -0.81 12.32 6.73
C ILE A 75 -1.91 11.57 7.47
N ILE A 76 -1.63 11.06 8.68
CA ILE A 76 -2.64 10.31 9.45
C ILE A 76 -3.82 11.20 9.79
N ILE A 77 -3.59 12.44 10.23
CA ILE A 77 -4.66 13.38 10.58
C ILE A 77 -5.58 13.61 9.36
N PHE A 78 -5.00 13.96 8.21
CA PHE A 78 -5.77 14.23 6.99
C PHE A 78 -6.47 12.97 6.47
N ALA A 79 -5.78 11.84 6.38
CA ALA A 79 -6.36 10.57 5.95
C ALA A 79 -7.55 10.16 6.83
N ARG A 80 -7.47 10.39 8.15
CA ARG A 80 -8.58 10.10 9.09
C ARG A 80 -9.75 11.06 8.91
N ILE A 81 -9.50 12.36 8.77
CA ILE A 81 -10.55 13.36 8.56
C ILE A 81 -11.31 13.07 7.26
N PHE A 82 -10.60 12.86 6.15
CA PHE A 82 -11.22 12.59 4.86
C PHE A 82 -11.86 11.21 4.81
N GLY A 83 -11.22 10.19 5.38
CA GLY A 83 -11.81 8.84 5.49
C GLY A 83 -13.10 8.85 6.30
N TRP A 84 -13.16 9.62 7.39
CA TRP A 84 -14.38 9.82 8.18
C TRP A 84 -15.47 10.58 7.39
N LEU A 85 -15.10 11.65 6.67
CA LEU A 85 -16.03 12.42 5.85
C LEU A 85 -16.66 11.57 4.74
N PHE A 86 -15.84 10.75 4.07
CA PHE A 86 -16.29 9.85 3.00
C PHE A 86 -17.18 8.72 3.53
N ASN A 87 -16.84 8.15 4.69
CA ASN A 87 -17.70 7.18 5.35
C ASN A 87 -19.08 7.79 5.69
N LYS A 88 -19.13 9.05 6.14
CA LYS A 88 -20.39 9.75 6.46
C LYS A 88 -21.32 9.91 5.25
N ILE A 89 -20.78 10.03 4.03
CA ILE A 89 -21.56 10.08 2.78
C ILE A 89 -21.81 8.70 2.16
N GLY A 90 -21.49 7.62 2.87
CA GLY A 90 -21.71 6.23 2.43
C GLY A 90 -20.69 5.74 1.40
N GLN A 91 -19.50 6.34 1.36
CA GLN A 91 -18.39 5.96 0.49
C GLN A 91 -17.26 5.27 1.27
N PRO A 92 -16.48 4.37 0.64
CA PRO A 92 -15.36 3.70 1.31
C PRO A 92 -14.30 4.71 1.80
N SER A 93 -13.75 4.50 3.01
CA SER A 93 -12.77 5.42 3.59
C SER A 93 -11.51 5.59 2.72
N VAL A 94 -11.11 4.54 2.00
CA VAL A 94 -9.96 4.53 1.09
C VAL A 94 -10.05 5.64 0.04
N VAL A 95 -11.25 5.94 -0.48
CA VAL A 95 -11.44 7.05 -1.46
C VAL A 95 -11.09 8.39 -0.82
N GLY A 96 -11.52 8.60 0.43
CA GLY A 96 -11.17 9.79 1.21
C GLY A 96 -9.67 9.86 1.52
N GLU A 97 -9.05 8.75 1.88
CA GLU A 97 -7.62 8.67 2.19
C GLU A 97 -6.73 9.03 0.97
N ILE A 98 -7.11 8.62 -0.23
CA ILE A 98 -6.41 9.00 -1.47
C ILE A 98 -6.62 10.49 -1.78
N LEU A 99 -7.86 10.98 -1.65
CA LEU A 99 -8.18 12.39 -1.85
C LEU A 99 -7.44 13.29 -0.85
N ALA A 100 -7.22 12.83 0.39
CA ALA A 100 -6.39 13.53 1.36
C ALA A 100 -4.96 13.74 0.81
N GLY A 101 -4.41 12.75 0.12
CA GLY A 101 -3.12 12.87 -0.54
C GLY A 101 -3.10 13.88 -1.69
N ILE A 102 -4.15 13.88 -2.52
CA ILE A 102 -4.30 14.85 -3.61
C ILE A 102 -4.41 16.27 -3.06
N VAL A 103 -5.14 16.44 -1.97
CA VAL A 103 -5.31 17.71 -1.23
C VAL A 103 -3.98 18.18 -0.64
N LEU A 104 -3.23 17.29 0.01
CA LEU A 104 -1.91 17.59 0.55
C LEU A 104 -0.83 17.78 -0.54
N GLY A 105 -1.11 17.35 -1.76
CA GLY A 105 -0.18 17.35 -2.88
C GLY A 105 -0.12 18.65 -3.67
N PRO A 106 0.65 18.62 -4.78
CA PRO A 106 0.80 19.76 -5.68
C PRO A 106 -0.53 20.25 -6.27
N SER A 107 -1.52 19.35 -6.38
CA SER A 107 -2.83 19.64 -6.97
C SER A 107 -3.68 20.64 -6.18
N LEU A 108 -3.45 20.81 -4.86
CA LEU A 108 -4.19 21.77 -4.05
C LEU A 108 -3.28 22.53 -3.08
N LEU A 109 -2.71 21.87 -2.07
CA LEU A 109 -1.85 22.54 -1.08
C LEU A 109 -0.64 23.18 -1.75
N GLY A 110 0.04 22.46 -2.65
CA GLY A 110 1.20 23.01 -3.37
C GLY A 110 0.84 24.13 -4.36
N LEU A 111 -0.41 24.18 -4.83
CA LEU A 111 -0.89 25.24 -5.73
C LEU A 111 -1.20 26.54 -4.97
N TYR A 112 -1.90 26.44 -3.83
CA TYR A 112 -2.36 27.61 -3.06
C TYR A 112 -1.38 28.06 -1.97
N LEU A 113 -0.59 27.13 -1.41
CA LEU A 113 0.35 27.35 -0.31
C LEU A 113 1.69 26.63 -0.59
N PRO A 114 2.45 27.04 -1.63
CA PRO A 114 3.66 26.35 -2.06
C PRO A 114 4.72 26.27 -0.96
N ASP A 115 4.93 27.33 -0.17
CA ASP A 115 5.91 27.36 0.91
C ASP A 115 5.58 26.34 2.02
N VAL A 116 4.29 26.21 2.35
CA VAL A 116 3.81 25.22 3.34
C VAL A 116 3.99 23.80 2.79
N SER A 117 3.67 23.59 1.51
CA SER A 117 3.87 22.30 0.85
C SER A 117 5.35 21.90 0.81
N GLN A 118 6.25 22.83 0.48
CA GLN A 118 7.69 22.56 0.44
C GLN A 118 8.28 22.34 1.83
N PHE A 119 7.73 23.01 2.85
CA PHE A 119 8.13 22.80 4.24
C PHE A 119 7.70 21.40 4.76
N ILE A 120 6.47 20.98 4.47
CA ILE A 120 5.95 19.68 4.93
C ILE A 120 6.50 18.54 4.07
N PHE A 121 6.55 18.70 2.76
CA PHE A 121 6.96 17.67 1.79
C PHE A 121 8.16 18.12 0.93
N PRO A 122 9.35 18.37 1.52
CA PRO A 122 10.55 18.60 0.73
C PRO A 122 10.88 17.39 -0.15
N VAL A 123 11.30 17.61 -1.39
CA VAL A 123 11.58 16.54 -2.36
C VAL A 123 12.55 15.48 -1.83
N GLN A 124 13.57 15.90 -1.07
CA GLN A 124 14.58 15.01 -0.50
C GLN A 124 14.01 14.06 0.58
N SER A 125 12.89 14.42 1.21
CA SER A 125 12.26 13.62 2.26
C SER A 125 11.29 12.55 1.71
N LEU A 126 10.80 12.73 0.48
CA LEU A 126 9.78 11.86 -0.12
C LEU A 126 10.26 10.41 -0.27
N GLY A 127 11.56 10.19 -0.51
CA GLY A 127 12.14 8.85 -0.59
C GLY A 127 12.00 8.07 0.73
N ASN A 128 12.22 8.72 1.87
CA ASN A 128 12.07 8.08 3.18
C ASN A 128 10.62 7.70 3.45
N LEU A 129 9.69 8.59 3.09
CA LEU A 129 8.27 8.36 3.20
C LEU A 129 7.84 7.18 2.29
N GLN A 130 8.38 7.12 1.07
CA GLN A 130 8.12 6.03 0.12
C GLN A 130 8.59 4.68 0.68
N VAL A 131 9.81 4.60 1.21
CA VAL A 131 10.33 3.37 1.84
C VAL A 131 9.41 2.93 2.99
N LEU A 132 8.99 3.84 3.86
CA LEU A 132 8.10 3.52 4.98
C LEU A 132 6.72 3.02 4.49
N SER A 133 6.18 3.63 3.44
CA SER A 133 4.92 3.20 2.84
C SER A 133 5.02 1.81 2.20
N GLN A 134 6.16 1.48 1.58
CA GLN A 134 6.41 0.17 0.98
C GLN A 134 6.50 -0.93 2.05
N ILE A 135 7.11 -0.64 3.20
CA ILE A 135 7.08 -1.55 4.36
C ILE A 135 5.63 -1.79 4.80
N GLY A 136 4.81 -0.74 4.84
CA GLY A 136 3.37 -0.85 5.11
C GLY A 136 2.65 -1.77 4.15
N LEU A 137 2.89 -1.60 2.85
CA LEU A 137 2.31 -2.45 1.81
C LEU A 137 2.79 -3.90 1.90
N VAL A 138 4.06 -4.16 2.22
CA VAL A 138 4.59 -5.51 2.45
C VAL A 138 3.85 -6.18 3.60
N LEU A 139 3.71 -5.49 4.74
CA LEU A 139 2.95 -6.01 5.88
C LEU A 139 1.48 -6.27 5.53
N PHE A 140 0.85 -5.35 4.80
CA PHE A 140 -0.53 -5.48 4.35
C PHE A 140 -0.70 -6.67 3.39
N MET A 141 0.17 -6.82 2.39
CA MET A 141 0.14 -7.95 1.45
C MET A 141 0.36 -9.29 2.15
N PHE A 142 1.19 -9.31 3.20
CA PHE A 142 1.34 -10.47 4.04
C PHE A 142 0.05 -10.84 4.77
N VAL A 143 -0.66 -9.85 5.34
CA VAL A 143 -1.98 -10.05 5.96
C VAL A 143 -2.97 -10.60 4.94
N ILE A 144 -3.07 -10.01 3.75
CA ILE A 144 -3.96 -10.50 2.67
C ILE A 144 -3.63 -11.96 2.31
N GLY A 145 -2.35 -12.31 2.18
CA GLY A 145 -1.93 -13.69 1.94
C GLY A 145 -2.37 -14.65 3.06
N MET A 146 -2.35 -14.21 4.32
CA MET A 146 -2.82 -15.00 5.46
C MET A 146 -4.34 -15.13 5.53
N GLU A 147 -5.09 -14.13 5.08
CA GLU A 147 -6.55 -14.19 5.00
C GLU A 147 -7.02 -15.16 3.91
N LEU A 148 -6.23 -15.34 2.86
CA LEU A 148 -6.56 -16.22 1.76
C LEU A 148 -6.74 -17.68 2.23
N ASN A 149 -7.93 -18.22 1.98
CA ASN A 149 -8.27 -19.61 2.26
C ASN A 149 -8.41 -20.42 0.96
N LEU A 150 -7.30 -21.00 0.52
CA LEU A 150 -7.22 -21.82 -0.70
C LEU A 150 -8.19 -23.03 -0.71
N LYS A 151 -8.59 -23.53 0.47
CA LYS A 151 -9.54 -24.67 0.55
C LYS A 151 -10.95 -24.25 0.15
N VAL A 152 -11.36 -23.04 0.53
CA VAL A 152 -12.68 -22.48 0.17
C VAL A 152 -12.74 -22.20 -1.33
N LEU A 153 -11.64 -21.66 -1.89
CA LEU A 153 -11.51 -21.39 -3.31
C LEU A 153 -11.68 -22.67 -4.16
N LYS A 154 -11.16 -23.81 -3.70
CA LYS A 154 -11.24 -25.09 -4.42
C LYS A 154 -12.67 -25.67 -4.48
N ASN A 155 -13.52 -25.40 -3.49
CA ASN A 155 -14.82 -26.09 -3.32
C ASN A 155 -16.02 -25.35 -3.95
N LYS A 156 -15.86 -24.12 -4.45
CA LYS A 156 -16.91 -23.34 -5.15
C LYS A 156 -16.44 -22.79 -6.51
N ALA A 157 -15.51 -23.53 -7.15
CA ALA A 157 -14.53 -22.95 -8.06
C ALA A 157 -15.08 -22.58 -9.44
N HIS A 158 -15.92 -23.39 -10.08
CA HIS A 158 -16.10 -23.24 -11.53
C HIS A 158 -16.77 -21.92 -11.92
N GLU A 159 -17.89 -21.57 -11.26
CA GLU A 159 -18.60 -20.33 -11.55
C GLU A 159 -17.76 -19.09 -11.27
N ALA A 160 -17.15 -19.04 -10.07
CA ALA A 160 -16.36 -17.91 -9.62
C ALA A 160 -15.09 -17.71 -10.47
N VAL A 161 -14.44 -18.80 -10.87
CA VAL A 161 -13.23 -18.77 -11.71
C VAL A 161 -13.55 -18.25 -13.11
N VAL A 162 -14.67 -18.67 -13.71
CA VAL A 162 -15.10 -18.18 -15.03
C VAL A 162 -15.39 -16.67 -14.98
N ILE A 163 -16.15 -16.23 -13.98
CA ILE A 163 -16.46 -14.79 -13.80
C ILE A 163 -15.18 -13.99 -13.58
N SER A 164 -14.30 -14.47 -12.71
CA SER A 164 -13.00 -13.86 -12.40
C SER A 164 -12.13 -13.70 -13.65
N HIS A 165 -11.88 -14.78 -14.39
CA HIS A 165 -11.02 -14.71 -15.58
C HIS A 165 -11.64 -13.85 -16.68
N ALA A 166 -12.96 -13.89 -16.88
CA ALA A 166 -13.63 -12.98 -17.80
C ALA A 166 -13.45 -11.51 -17.37
N SER A 167 -13.53 -11.23 -16.07
CA SER A 167 -13.32 -9.90 -15.49
C SER A 167 -11.86 -9.42 -15.48
N ILE A 168 -10.93 -10.28 -15.90
CA ILE A 168 -9.53 -9.93 -16.19
C ILE A 168 -9.33 -9.82 -17.70
N ILE A 169 -9.62 -10.88 -18.46
CA ILE A 169 -9.28 -10.97 -19.88
C ILE A 169 -9.96 -9.88 -20.71
N ILE A 170 -11.24 -9.60 -20.45
CA ILE A 170 -12.00 -8.59 -21.21
C ILE A 170 -11.42 -7.18 -20.98
N PRO A 171 -11.29 -6.67 -19.74
CA PRO A 171 -10.67 -5.36 -19.53
C PRO A 171 -9.18 -5.34 -19.89
N PHE A 172 -8.46 -6.47 -19.81
CA PHE A 172 -7.07 -6.56 -20.27
C PHE A 172 -6.96 -6.29 -21.76
N ALA A 173 -7.76 -6.98 -22.56
CA ALA A 173 -7.82 -6.77 -24.01
C ALA A 173 -8.30 -5.35 -24.35
N ALA A 174 -9.29 -4.83 -23.63
CA ALA A 174 -9.76 -3.46 -23.81
C ALA A 174 -8.69 -2.43 -23.45
N GLY A 175 -7.87 -2.68 -22.41
CA GLY A 175 -6.73 -1.84 -22.04
C GLY A 175 -5.62 -1.87 -23.09
N ILE A 176 -5.30 -3.03 -23.67
CA ILE A 176 -4.36 -3.11 -24.81
C ILE A 176 -4.91 -2.38 -26.03
N ALA A 177 -6.20 -2.52 -26.33
CA ALA A 177 -6.84 -1.81 -27.42
C ALA A 177 -6.82 -0.29 -27.20
N LEU A 178 -7.08 0.17 -25.97
CA LEU A 178 -6.94 1.58 -25.62
C LEU A 178 -5.51 2.07 -25.77
N ALA A 179 -4.52 1.27 -25.40
CA ALA A 179 -3.11 1.59 -25.53
C ALA A 179 -2.74 1.89 -26.99
N PHE A 180 -3.30 1.16 -27.96
CA PHE A 180 -3.08 1.41 -29.38
C PHE A 180 -3.43 2.86 -29.79
N PHE A 181 -4.48 3.44 -29.21
CA PHE A 181 -4.90 4.82 -29.53
C PHE A 181 -4.09 5.88 -28.77
N ILE A 182 -3.73 5.63 -27.52
CA ILE A 182 -3.11 6.65 -26.66
C ILE A 182 -1.57 6.59 -26.62
N TYR A 183 -0.96 5.49 -27.07
CA TYR A 183 0.49 5.27 -26.98
C TYR A 183 1.30 6.41 -27.60
N SER A 184 0.96 6.80 -28.84
CA SER A 184 1.73 7.82 -29.57
C SER A 184 1.72 9.21 -28.92
N SER A 185 0.71 9.51 -28.08
CA SER A 185 0.58 10.83 -27.44
C SER A 185 1.11 10.85 -26.01
N PHE A 186 1.15 9.71 -25.32
CA PHE A 186 1.37 9.68 -23.88
C PHE A 186 2.40 8.67 -23.39
N ALA A 187 2.78 7.68 -24.19
CA ALA A 187 3.85 6.77 -23.79
C ALA A 187 5.19 7.53 -23.82
N PRO A 188 6.03 7.41 -22.76
CA PRO A 188 7.37 7.99 -22.78
C PRO A 188 8.21 7.44 -23.94
N GLU A 189 9.09 8.27 -24.51
CA GLU A 189 9.83 7.96 -25.75
C GLU A 189 10.63 6.64 -25.71
N GLU A 190 11.13 6.26 -24.53
CA GLU A 190 11.96 5.08 -24.31
C GLU A 190 11.14 3.79 -24.05
N ILE A 191 9.82 3.89 -23.92
CA ILE A 191 8.96 2.77 -23.52
C ILE A 191 8.35 2.12 -24.76
N SER A 192 8.61 0.83 -24.95
CA SER A 192 8.02 0.06 -26.04
C SER A 192 6.48 -0.06 -25.93
N PHE A 193 5.81 -0.16 -27.08
CA PHE A 193 4.36 -0.42 -27.15
C PHE A 193 3.96 -1.67 -26.37
N MET A 194 4.79 -2.73 -26.40
CA MET A 194 4.50 -3.96 -25.66
C MET A 194 4.47 -3.69 -24.15
N SER A 195 5.47 -3.00 -23.61
CA SER A 195 5.52 -2.63 -22.19
C SER A 195 4.32 -1.77 -21.80
N PHE A 196 4.04 -0.72 -22.56
CA PHE A 196 2.95 0.21 -22.28
C PHE A 196 1.57 -0.45 -22.38
N SER A 197 1.32 -1.24 -23.42
CA SER A 197 0.02 -1.90 -23.65
C SER A 197 -0.27 -3.00 -22.64
N LEU A 198 0.74 -3.83 -22.29
CA LEU A 198 0.60 -4.83 -21.23
C LEU A 198 0.33 -4.16 -19.89
N PHE A 199 0.99 -3.02 -19.61
CA PHE A 199 0.80 -2.28 -18.37
C PHE A 199 -0.59 -1.66 -18.27
N LEU A 200 -1.09 -1.07 -19.36
CA LEU A 200 -2.44 -0.54 -19.40
C LEU A 200 -3.48 -1.67 -19.29
N GLY A 201 -3.24 -2.80 -19.95
CA GLY A 201 -4.05 -4.01 -19.83
C GLY A 201 -4.17 -4.52 -18.39
N ILE A 202 -3.05 -4.74 -17.70
CA ILE A 202 -3.08 -5.20 -16.29
C ILE A 202 -3.75 -4.15 -15.39
N SER A 203 -3.46 -2.87 -15.59
CA SER A 203 -4.06 -1.79 -14.80
C SER A 203 -5.58 -1.75 -14.95
N MET A 204 -6.12 -2.02 -16.16
CA MET A 204 -7.56 -2.12 -16.37
C MET A 204 -8.21 -3.36 -15.74
N SER A 205 -7.42 -4.38 -15.43
CA SER A 205 -7.92 -5.72 -15.08
C SER A 205 -7.96 -5.98 -13.58
N ILE A 206 -7.35 -5.13 -12.75
CA ILE A 206 -7.25 -5.36 -11.30
C ILE A 206 -8.57 -5.03 -10.61
N THR A 207 -8.99 -5.91 -9.71
CA THR A 207 -10.10 -5.70 -8.76
C THR A 207 -9.48 -5.52 -7.37
N ALA A 208 -10.09 -4.72 -6.50
CA ALA A 208 -9.59 -4.55 -5.13
C ALA A 208 -10.34 -5.46 -4.15
N PHE A 209 -9.87 -6.70 -3.95
CA PHE A 209 -10.47 -7.65 -3.00
C PHE A 209 -10.70 -7.07 -1.59
N PRO A 210 -9.73 -6.38 -0.93
CA PRO A 210 -9.93 -5.91 0.44
C PRO A 210 -11.05 -4.86 0.55
N VAL A 211 -11.09 -3.94 -0.42
CA VAL A 211 -12.12 -2.88 -0.49
C VAL A 211 -13.49 -3.50 -0.78
N LEU A 212 -13.55 -4.44 -1.71
CA LEU A 212 -14.76 -5.16 -2.06
C LEU A 212 -15.30 -5.97 -0.88
N ALA A 213 -14.44 -6.69 -0.16
CA ALA A 213 -14.81 -7.49 1.00
C ALA A 213 -15.44 -6.61 2.10
N ARG A 214 -14.84 -5.45 2.36
CA ARG A 214 -15.37 -4.45 3.27
C ARG A 214 -16.73 -3.90 2.82
N ILE A 215 -16.90 -3.54 1.55
CA ILE A 215 -18.19 -3.09 1.00
C ILE A 215 -19.27 -4.17 1.20
N ILE A 216 -18.96 -5.43 0.91
CA ILE A 216 -19.89 -6.56 1.10
C ILE A 216 -20.27 -6.76 2.58
N GLN A 217 -19.33 -6.57 3.49
CA GLN A 217 -19.56 -6.65 4.93
C GLN A 217 -20.45 -5.49 5.41
N GLU A 218 -20.13 -4.25 5.05
CA GLU A 218 -20.89 -3.04 5.40
C GLU A 218 -22.32 -3.07 4.84
N ARG A 219 -22.51 -3.68 3.65
CA ARG A 219 -23.84 -3.90 3.04
C ARG A 219 -24.60 -5.07 3.64
N GLY A 220 -24.00 -5.84 4.54
CA GLY A 220 -24.65 -6.99 5.18
C GLY A 220 -24.88 -8.21 4.27
N ILE A 221 -24.31 -8.23 3.05
CA ILE A 221 -24.54 -9.31 2.08
C ILE A 221 -23.46 -10.41 2.13
N HIS A 222 -22.46 -10.30 3.00
CA HIS A 222 -21.34 -11.26 3.14
C HIS A 222 -21.75 -12.71 3.44
N LYS A 223 -22.90 -12.92 4.11
CA LYS A 223 -23.42 -14.27 4.41
C LYS A 223 -24.30 -14.86 3.31
N THR A 224 -24.57 -14.11 2.25
CA THR A 224 -25.43 -14.56 1.14
C THR A 224 -24.64 -15.42 0.14
N LYS A 225 -25.35 -16.20 -0.68
CA LYS A 225 -24.72 -16.93 -1.80
C LYS A 225 -23.97 -15.99 -2.75
N LEU A 226 -24.60 -14.85 -3.07
CA LEU A 226 -24.01 -13.80 -3.90
C LEU A 226 -22.71 -13.26 -3.29
N GLY A 227 -22.73 -12.88 -2.01
CA GLY A 227 -21.55 -12.38 -1.31
C GLY A 227 -20.40 -13.39 -1.32
N ALA A 228 -20.69 -14.67 -1.10
CA ALA A 228 -19.69 -15.74 -1.17
C ALA A 228 -19.10 -15.92 -2.58
N ILE A 229 -19.91 -15.83 -3.63
CA ILE A 229 -19.44 -15.89 -5.02
C ILE A 229 -18.53 -14.71 -5.32
N VAL A 230 -18.96 -13.47 -5.03
CA VAL A 230 -18.16 -12.27 -5.33
C VAL A 230 -16.83 -12.29 -4.56
N ILE A 231 -16.82 -12.65 -3.29
CA ILE A 231 -15.60 -12.80 -2.49
C ILE A 231 -14.65 -13.83 -3.12
N THR A 232 -15.20 -14.96 -3.60
CA THR A 232 -14.41 -16.00 -4.26
C THR A 232 -13.86 -15.52 -5.61
N CYS A 233 -14.67 -14.80 -6.41
CA CYS A 233 -14.22 -14.18 -7.66
C CYS A 233 -13.09 -13.19 -7.41
N ALA A 234 -13.27 -12.28 -6.46
CA ALA A 234 -12.29 -11.25 -6.13
C ALA A 234 -10.98 -11.85 -5.58
N ALA A 235 -11.06 -12.91 -4.77
CA ALA A 235 -9.87 -13.62 -4.31
C ALA A 235 -9.13 -14.34 -5.46
N ALA A 236 -9.86 -14.93 -6.41
CA ALA A 236 -9.28 -15.51 -7.62
C ALA A 236 -8.64 -14.44 -8.52
N ASP A 237 -9.30 -13.29 -8.63
CA ASP A 237 -8.80 -12.12 -9.37
C ASP A 237 -7.47 -11.64 -8.80
N ASP A 238 -7.38 -11.44 -7.49
CA ASP A 238 -6.16 -10.96 -6.83
C ASP A 238 -4.98 -11.91 -7.09
N ILE A 239 -5.18 -13.23 -6.95
CA ILE A 239 -4.13 -14.22 -7.22
C ILE A 239 -3.68 -14.14 -8.68
N THR A 240 -4.63 -14.12 -9.62
CA THR A 240 -4.34 -14.07 -11.05
C THR A 240 -3.68 -12.74 -11.44
N ALA A 241 -4.14 -11.63 -10.89
CA ALA A 241 -3.59 -10.30 -11.12
C ALA A 241 -2.15 -10.18 -10.65
N TRP A 242 -1.79 -10.76 -9.49
CA TRP A 242 -0.40 -10.78 -9.03
C TRP A 242 0.51 -11.64 -9.92
N CYS A 243 0.03 -12.81 -10.34
CA CYS A 243 0.76 -13.65 -11.30
C CYS A 243 0.96 -12.92 -12.63
N LEU A 244 -0.08 -12.25 -13.12
CA LEU A 244 -0.04 -11.51 -14.38
C LEU A 244 0.84 -10.27 -14.27
N LEU A 245 0.75 -9.51 -13.17
CA LEU A 245 1.63 -8.38 -12.90
C LEU A 245 3.09 -8.81 -12.82
N ALA A 246 3.38 -9.92 -12.14
CA ALA A 246 4.74 -10.46 -12.08
C ALA A 246 5.28 -10.80 -13.47
N ALA A 247 4.46 -11.41 -14.33
CA ALA A 247 4.83 -11.69 -15.71
C ALA A 247 5.04 -10.40 -16.53
N VAL A 248 4.15 -9.40 -16.38
CA VAL A 248 4.29 -8.11 -17.06
C VAL A 248 5.56 -7.39 -16.62
N ILE A 249 5.84 -7.30 -15.32
CA ILE A 249 7.07 -6.67 -14.80
C ILE A 249 8.31 -7.42 -15.30
N ALA A 250 8.28 -8.76 -15.31
CA ALA A 250 9.38 -9.56 -15.84
C ALA A 250 9.66 -9.22 -17.31
N ILE A 251 8.63 -9.09 -18.14
CA ILE A 251 8.76 -8.71 -19.55
C ILE A 251 9.30 -7.28 -19.69
N VAL A 252 8.79 -6.35 -18.90
CA VAL A 252 9.18 -4.93 -18.98
C VAL A 252 10.63 -4.71 -18.52
N LYS A 253 11.04 -5.27 -17.37
CA LYS A 253 12.38 -5.07 -16.79
C LYS A 253 13.47 -5.82 -17.53
N ALA A 254 13.14 -6.98 -18.10
CA ALA A 254 14.12 -7.82 -18.76
C ALA A 254 14.78 -7.16 -19.97
N GLY A 255 14.09 -6.23 -20.65
CA GLY A 255 14.59 -5.56 -21.86
C GLY A 255 14.74 -6.48 -23.09
N SER A 256 14.71 -7.80 -22.91
CA SER A 256 14.70 -8.82 -23.96
C SER A 256 13.79 -10.00 -23.58
N PHE A 257 13.26 -10.68 -24.60
CA PHE A 257 12.43 -11.87 -24.40
C PHE A 257 13.19 -12.99 -23.66
N VAL A 258 14.49 -13.15 -23.93
CA VAL A 258 15.33 -14.19 -23.31
C VAL A 258 15.57 -13.92 -21.83
N SER A 259 15.85 -12.68 -21.44
CA SER A 259 15.98 -12.29 -20.03
C SER A 259 14.68 -12.48 -19.25
N SER A 260 13.53 -12.27 -19.90
CA SER A 260 12.20 -12.50 -19.30
C SER A 260 12.00 -13.97 -18.90
N ILE A 261 12.52 -14.91 -19.69
CA ILE A 261 12.45 -16.35 -19.40
C ILE A 261 13.22 -16.68 -18.12
N TYR A 262 14.41 -16.10 -17.90
CA TYR A 262 15.16 -16.33 -16.67
C TYR A 262 14.40 -15.84 -15.43
N THR A 263 13.80 -14.65 -15.49
CA THR A 263 12.97 -14.12 -14.39
C THR A 263 11.76 -15.02 -14.13
N ILE A 264 11.07 -15.50 -15.18
CA ILE A 264 9.93 -16.43 -15.03
C ILE A 264 10.38 -17.76 -14.41
N LEU A 265 11.50 -18.34 -14.87
CA LEU A 265 12.03 -19.59 -14.32
C LEU A 265 12.42 -19.44 -12.84
N LEU A 266 13.08 -18.34 -12.47
CA LEU A 266 13.41 -18.02 -11.08
C LEU A 266 12.14 -17.83 -10.24
N ALA A 267 11.11 -17.16 -10.78
CA ALA A 267 9.82 -16.97 -10.12
C ALA A 267 9.14 -18.32 -9.82
N VAL A 268 9.09 -19.21 -10.81
CA VAL A 268 8.53 -20.56 -10.67
C VAL A 268 9.34 -21.38 -9.66
N GLY A 269 10.67 -21.34 -9.75
CA GLY A 269 11.57 -21.98 -8.80
C GLY A 269 11.35 -21.50 -7.36
N TYR A 270 11.21 -20.19 -7.18
CA TYR A 270 10.88 -19.55 -5.91
C TYR A 270 9.54 -20.02 -5.34
N VAL A 271 8.47 -20.04 -6.14
CA VAL A 271 7.15 -20.51 -5.70
C VAL A 271 7.20 -21.98 -5.29
N LEU A 272 7.87 -22.83 -6.08
CA LEU A 272 8.06 -24.24 -5.75
C LEU A 272 8.85 -24.42 -4.45
N PHE A 273 9.90 -23.63 -4.24
CA PHE A 273 10.68 -23.65 -3.00
C PHE A 273 9.84 -23.24 -1.78
N MET A 274 9.06 -22.15 -1.90
CA MET A 274 8.16 -21.68 -0.83
C MET A 274 7.13 -22.75 -0.46
N ILE A 275 6.53 -23.42 -1.45
CA ILE A 275 5.48 -24.44 -1.22
C ILE A 275 6.08 -25.76 -0.69
N ARG A 276 7.22 -26.21 -1.23
CA ARG A 276 7.78 -27.54 -0.91
C ARG A 276 8.73 -27.56 0.28
N VAL A 277 9.43 -26.46 0.56
CA VAL A 277 10.45 -26.39 1.61
C VAL A 277 9.99 -25.51 2.77
N ILE A 278 9.62 -24.27 2.49
CA ILE A 278 9.31 -23.29 3.55
C ILE A 278 7.96 -23.60 4.22
N ARG A 279 6.91 -23.90 3.45
CA ARG A 279 5.60 -24.25 4.02
C ARG A 279 5.64 -25.42 5.03
N PRO A 280 6.25 -26.59 4.75
CA PRO A 280 6.33 -27.66 5.75
C PRO A 280 7.24 -27.28 6.92
N PHE A 281 8.30 -26.49 6.70
CA PHE A 281 9.14 -25.96 7.78
C PHE A 281 8.32 -25.07 8.73
N LEU A 282 7.56 -24.10 8.20
CA LEU A 282 6.69 -23.22 8.98
C LEU A 282 5.62 -24.00 9.74
N LYS A 283 5.05 -25.04 9.13
CA LYS A 283 4.08 -25.92 9.79
C LYS A 283 4.70 -26.63 11.00
N ARG A 284 5.89 -27.22 10.84
CA ARG A 284 6.62 -27.89 11.95
C ARG A 284 6.99 -26.91 13.06
N THR A 285 7.51 -25.73 12.71
CA THR A 285 7.83 -24.69 13.70
C THR A 285 6.57 -24.24 14.44
N ALA A 286 5.44 -24.07 13.75
CA ALA A 286 4.19 -23.70 14.42
C ALA A 286 3.71 -24.79 15.40
N GLU A 287 3.84 -26.08 15.06
CA GLU A 287 3.47 -27.18 15.94
C GLU A 287 4.38 -27.26 17.19
N LEU A 288 5.69 -27.05 17.04
CA LEU A 288 6.68 -27.12 18.14
C LEU A 288 6.57 -25.95 19.13
N TYR A 289 6.17 -24.77 18.65
CA TYR A 289 6.12 -23.53 19.45
C TYR A 289 4.69 -23.15 19.87
N ASN A 290 3.72 -24.03 19.64
CA ASN A 290 2.34 -23.85 20.10
C ASN A 290 2.27 -24.14 21.60
N THR A 291 2.05 -23.11 22.41
CA THR A 291 1.87 -23.25 23.87
C THR A 291 0.42 -22.91 24.23
N GLU A 292 -0.11 -23.41 25.35
CA GLU A 292 -1.48 -23.11 25.80
C GLU A 292 -1.77 -21.59 25.93
N LYS A 293 -0.71 -20.79 26.17
CA LYS A 293 -0.74 -19.32 26.29
C LYS A 293 -0.48 -18.57 24.97
N GLY A 294 -0.35 -19.26 23.84
CA GLY A 294 0.01 -18.70 22.54
C GLY A 294 1.42 -19.07 22.08
N PHE A 295 1.90 -18.41 21.02
CA PHE A 295 3.21 -18.67 20.42
C PHE A 295 4.32 -17.92 21.17
N LYS A 296 5.49 -18.56 21.33
CA LYS A 296 6.69 -17.88 21.83
C LYS A 296 7.08 -16.73 20.89
N LYS A 297 7.59 -15.61 21.44
CA LYS A 297 8.12 -14.46 20.64
C LYS A 297 9.13 -14.89 19.57
N SER A 298 9.84 -16.00 19.79
CA SER A 298 10.76 -16.61 18.81
C SER A 298 10.06 -17.10 17.54
N ALA A 299 8.87 -17.71 17.64
CA ALA A 299 8.11 -18.14 16.46
C ALA A 299 7.65 -16.93 15.63
N VAL A 300 7.29 -15.84 16.31
CA VAL A 300 6.92 -14.59 15.65
C VAL A 300 8.07 -14.03 14.83
N ALA A 301 9.27 -13.99 15.40
CA ALA A 301 10.46 -13.54 14.70
C ALA A 301 10.76 -14.38 13.44
N ILE A 302 10.56 -15.70 13.48
CA ILE A 302 10.74 -16.58 12.32
C ILE A 302 9.78 -16.20 11.18
N PHE A 303 8.52 -15.91 11.50
CA PHE A 303 7.53 -15.52 10.49
C PHE A 303 7.86 -14.17 9.83
N PHE A 304 8.29 -13.19 10.62
CA PHE A 304 8.79 -11.91 10.07
C PHE A 304 10.05 -12.09 9.24
N LEU A 305 10.99 -12.96 9.66
CA LEU A 305 12.17 -13.27 8.85
C LEU A 305 11.78 -13.89 7.51
N VAL A 306 10.84 -14.86 7.51
CA VAL A 306 10.36 -15.44 6.26
C VAL A 306 9.69 -14.38 5.38
N LEU A 307 8.86 -13.51 5.95
CA LEU A 307 8.26 -12.38 5.22
C LEU A 307 9.32 -11.48 4.57
N LEU A 308 10.30 -11.02 5.33
CA LEU A 308 11.33 -10.09 4.85
C LEU A 308 12.26 -10.74 3.83
N ILE A 309 12.73 -11.97 4.09
CA ILE A 309 13.57 -12.74 3.16
C ILE A 309 12.81 -13.03 1.87
N SER A 310 11.54 -13.41 1.98
CA SER A 310 10.68 -13.68 0.83
C SER A 310 10.49 -12.43 -0.04
N SER A 311 10.20 -11.29 0.59
CA SER A 311 10.06 -9.99 -0.10
C SER A 311 11.36 -9.59 -0.78
N PHE A 312 12.50 -9.72 -0.08
CA PHE A 312 13.83 -9.46 -0.62
C PHE A 312 14.15 -10.34 -1.83
N ILE A 313 13.94 -11.65 -1.75
CA ILE A 313 14.19 -12.59 -2.86
C ILE A 313 13.36 -12.21 -4.09
N THR A 314 12.08 -11.85 -3.92
CA THR A 314 11.24 -11.49 -5.07
C THR A 314 11.62 -10.15 -5.70
N GLU A 315 12.14 -9.22 -4.91
CA GLU A 315 12.68 -7.95 -5.41
C GLU A 315 13.97 -8.21 -6.22
N THR A 316 14.87 -9.06 -5.72
CA THR A 316 16.14 -9.38 -6.40
C THR A 316 15.96 -10.21 -7.68
N ILE A 317 14.93 -11.05 -7.75
CA ILE A 317 14.55 -11.76 -8.99
C ILE A 317 14.04 -10.78 -10.07
N GLY A 318 13.65 -9.55 -9.69
CA GLY A 318 13.13 -8.54 -10.61
C GLY A 318 11.61 -8.56 -10.75
N ILE A 319 10.88 -9.13 -9.80
CA ILE A 319 9.41 -9.04 -9.73
C ILE A 319 9.05 -7.79 -8.94
N HIS A 320 8.62 -7.96 -7.69
CA HIS A 320 8.38 -6.90 -6.73
C HIS A 320 8.28 -7.53 -5.34
N ALA A 321 8.78 -6.86 -4.32
CA ALA A 321 8.73 -7.28 -2.92
C ALA A 321 7.33 -7.69 -2.42
N LEU A 322 6.27 -7.07 -2.93
CA LEU A 322 4.88 -7.34 -2.55
C LEU A 322 4.43 -8.76 -2.92
N PHE A 323 4.94 -9.32 -4.01
CA PHE A 323 4.66 -10.70 -4.40
C PHE A 323 5.26 -11.69 -3.39
N GLY A 324 6.47 -11.42 -2.91
CA GLY A 324 7.10 -12.19 -1.84
C GLY A 324 6.26 -12.15 -0.58
N ALA A 325 5.90 -10.95 -0.14
CA ALA A 325 5.07 -10.75 1.03
C ALA A 325 3.73 -11.52 0.98
N PHE A 326 3.03 -11.43 -0.14
CA PHE A 326 1.80 -12.17 -0.38
C PHE A 326 2.04 -13.68 -0.31
N MET A 327 3.04 -14.21 -1.03
CA MET A 327 3.36 -15.64 -1.02
C MET A 327 3.76 -16.15 0.37
N ALA A 328 4.51 -15.36 1.15
CA ALA A 328 4.83 -15.67 2.53
C ALA A 328 3.57 -15.80 3.39
N GLY A 329 2.58 -14.91 3.21
CA GLY A 329 1.28 -14.98 3.88
C GLY A 329 0.49 -16.24 3.48
N VAL A 330 0.43 -16.56 2.19
CA VAL A 330 -0.31 -17.73 1.66
C VAL A 330 0.22 -19.04 2.25
N ILE A 331 1.54 -19.19 2.39
CA ILE A 331 2.13 -20.42 2.93
C ILE A 331 2.06 -20.53 4.46
N MET A 332 1.65 -19.46 5.17
CA MET A 332 1.55 -19.49 6.63
C MET A 332 0.59 -20.59 7.11
N PRO A 333 0.88 -21.23 8.26
CA PRO A 333 0.06 -22.29 8.81
C PRO A 333 -1.43 -21.91 8.89
N SER A 334 -2.31 -22.83 8.53
CA SER A 334 -3.75 -22.59 8.47
C SER A 334 -4.46 -22.67 9.83
N ASN A 335 -3.72 -22.63 10.95
CA ASN A 335 -4.33 -22.65 12.28
C ASN A 335 -5.12 -21.34 12.48
N PRO A 336 -6.46 -21.38 12.65
CA PRO A 336 -7.27 -20.17 12.70
C PRO A 336 -6.88 -19.21 13.82
N ARG A 337 -6.57 -19.75 15.01
CA ARG A 337 -6.17 -18.95 16.19
C ARG A 337 -4.82 -18.28 15.99
N PHE A 338 -3.91 -18.94 15.27
CA PHE A 338 -2.62 -18.36 14.91
C PHE A 338 -2.79 -17.19 13.93
N ARG A 339 -3.52 -17.44 12.84
CA ARG A 339 -3.77 -16.44 11.81
C ARG A 339 -4.46 -15.21 12.40
N SER A 340 -5.52 -15.39 13.20
CA SER A 340 -6.24 -14.25 13.79
C SER A 340 -5.33 -13.37 14.65
N ILE A 341 -4.55 -13.94 15.59
CA ILE A 341 -3.65 -13.15 16.46
C ILE A 341 -2.61 -12.37 15.65
N PHE A 342 -2.10 -12.98 14.58
CA PHE A 342 -1.11 -12.34 13.72
C PHE A 342 -1.69 -11.24 12.84
N ILE A 343 -2.83 -11.55 12.22
CA ILE A 343 -3.62 -10.62 11.42
C ILE A 343 -3.96 -9.41 12.30
N ASP A 344 -4.64 -9.59 13.42
CA ASP A 344 -5.06 -8.49 14.31
C ASP A 344 -3.90 -7.55 14.68
N LYS A 345 -2.72 -8.11 15.03
CA LYS A 345 -1.55 -7.29 15.42
C LYS A 345 -0.89 -6.54 14.28
N ILE A 346 -0.75 -7.19 13.12
CA ILE A 346 -0.06 -6.61 11.96
C ILE A 346 -1.00 -5.68 11.22
N GLU A 347 -2.26 -6.08 11.07
CA GLU A 347 -3.32 -5.36 10.40
C GLU A 347 -3.54 -4.00 11.05
N ASP A 348 -3.62 -3.92 12.38
CA ASP A 348 -3.74 -2.62 13.07
C ASP A 348 -2.61 -1.67 12.68
N VAL A 349 -1.35 -2.12 12.76
CA VAL A 349 -0.20 -1.25 12.41
C VAL A 349 -0.18 -0.93 10.91
N ALA A 350 -0.43 -1.92 10.06
CA ALA A 350 -0.40 -1.76 8.62
C ALA A 350 -1.52 -0.83 8.14
N LEU A 351 -2.77 -1.10 8.51
CA LEU A 351 -3.94 -0.32 8.08
C LEU A 351 -4.05 1.02 8.78
N VAL A 352 -3.70 1.12 10.08
CA VAL A 352 -3.96 2.35 10.84
C VAL A 352 -2.89 3.40 10.61
N LEU A 353 -1.63 2.96 10.54
CA LEU A 353 -0.45 3.82 10.53
C LEU A 353 0.21 3.87 9.15
N LEU A 354 0.51 2.72 8.53
CA LEU A 354 1.40 2.68 7.36
C LEU A 354 0.66 2.84 6.02
N LEU A 355 -0.52 2.26 5.88
CA LEU A 355 -1.30 2.30 4.65
C LEU A 355 -1.77 3.71 4.26
N PRO A 356 -2.19 4.58 5.21
CA PRO A 356 -2.43 5.99 4.91
C PRO A 356 -1.24 6.70 4.26
N LEU A 357 0.00 6.32 4.62
CA LEU A 357 1.21 6.87 4.00
C LEU A 357 1.26 6.51 2.51
N PHE A 358 0.93 5.27 2.16
CA PHE A 358 0.88 4.84 0.77
C PHE A 358 -0.18 5.60 -0.04
N PHE A 359 -1.39 5.75 0.50
CA PHE A 359 -2.45 6.48 -0.19
C PHE A 359 -2.11 7.96 -0.36
N VAL A 360 -1.50 8.58 0.65
CA VAL A 360 -1.08 9.97 0.53
C VAL A 360 0.06 10.13 -0.47
N ILE A 361 1.10 9.28 -0.46
CA ILE A 361 2.17 9.34 -1.48
C ILE A 361 1.61 9.20 -2.89
N THR A 362 0.67 8.28 -3.08
CA THR A 362 -0.03 8.13 -4.36
C THR A 362 -0.75 9.43 -4.75
N GLY A 363 -1.45 10.05 -3.80
CA GLY A 363 -2.10 11.34 -4.02
C GLY A 363 -1.13 12.50 -4.27
N LEU A 364 0.02 12.55 -3.59
CA LEU A 364 1.08 13.55 -3.82
C LEU A 364 1.64 13.44 -5.25
N ARG A 365 1.75 12.22 -5.78
CA ARG A 365 2.16 11.97 -7.18
C ARG A 365 1.06 12.32 -8.19
N THR A 366 -0.20 12.37 -7.76
CA THR A 366 -1.36 12.62 -8.62
C THR A 366 -1.52 14.13 -8.87
N GLN A 367 -0.94 14.61 -9.97
CA GLN A 367 -0.96 16.02 -10.35
C GLN A 367 -2.14 16.32 -11.31
N ILE A 368 -3.33 16.54 -10.75
CA ILE A 368 -4.54 16.87 -11.52
C ILE A 368 -4.37 18.17 -12.30
N GLY A 369 -3.55 19.11 -11.80
CA GLY A 369 -3.23 20.35 -12.49
C GLY A 369 -2.56 20.17 -13.86
N LEU A 370 -2.00 18.99 -14.16
CA LEU A 370 -1.49 18.67 -15.48
C LEU A 370 -2.61 18.43 -16.50
N LEU A 371 -3.81 18.05 -16.06
CA LEU A 371 -4.99 17.88 -16.91
C LEU A 371 -5.64 19.24 -17.17
N ASN A 372 -4.89 20.14 -17.79
CA ASN A 372 -5.27 21.54 -18.02
C ASN A 372 -5.98 21.79 -19.36
N ASP A 373 -6.05 20.78 -20.22
CA ASP A 373 -6.68 20.86 -21.54
C ASP A 373 -7.94 19.98 -21.64
N ALA A 374 -8.90 20.40 -22.45
CA ALA A 374 -10.14 19.68 -22.71
C ALA A 374 -9.86 18.29 -23.32
N TYR A 375 -8.84 18.19 -24.17
CA TYR A 375 -8.40 16.92 -24.75
C TYR A 375 -7.99 15.90 -23.68
N LEU A 376 -7.24 16.33 -22.66
CA LEU A 376 -6.78 15.44 -21.57
C LEU A 376 -7.97 14.90 -20.75
N TRP A 377 -8.98 15.73 -20.50
CA TRP A 377 -10.22 15.28 -19.85
C TRP A 377 -11.05 14.36 -20.73
N GLN A 378 -11.06 14.54 -22.07
CA GLN A 378 -11.70 13.60 -22.99
C GLN A 378 -11.03 12.22 -22.95
N ILE A 379 -9.70 12.17 -22.95
CA ILE A 379 -8.94 10.92 -22.81
C ILE A 379 -9.18 10.28 -21.43
N THR A 380 -9.22 11.09 -20.37
CA THR A 380 -9.58 10.61 -19.02
C THR A 380 -10.98 9.98 -19.01
N GLY A 381 -11.95 10.64 -19.64
CA GLY A 381 -13.31 10.13 -19.81
C GLY A 381 -13.36 8.83 -20.62
N LEU A 382 -12.56 8.72 -21.68
CA LEU A 382 -12.42 7.50 -22.48
C LEU A 382 -11.83 6.36 -21.66
N ILE A 383 -10.77 6.63 -20.88
CA ILE A 383 -10.15 5.66 -19.96
C ILE A 383 -11.20 5.14 -18.97
N ILE A 384 -11.96 6.02 -18.33
CA ILE A 384 -13.04 5.65 -17.39
C ILE A 384 -14.10 4.81 -18.10
N LEU A 385 -14.53 5.24 -19.29
CA LEU A 385 -15.55 4.54 -20.06
C LEU A 385 -15.08 3.12 -20.40
N VAL A 386 -13.86 2.94 -20.91
CA VAL A 386 -13.29 1.63 -21.24
C VAL A 386 -13.14 0.77 -19.99
N ALA A 387 -12.66 1.35 -18.89
CA ALA A 387 -12.54 0.66 -17.60
C ALA A 387 -13.88 0.13 -17.09
N VAL A 388 -14.91 0.99 -17.08
CA VAL A 388 -16.25 0.64 -16.63
C VAL A 388 -16.85 -0.40 -17.58
N LEU A 389 -16.90 -0.13 -18.89
CA LEU A 389 -17.51 -1.05 -19.85
C LEU A 389 -16.79 -2.42 -19.83
N GLY A 390 -15.47 -2.44 -19.92
CA GLY A 390 -14.71 -3.69 -19.95
C GLY A 390 -14.93 -4.54 -18.71
N LYS A 391 -14.88 -3.91 -17.52
CA LYS A 391 -14.92 -4.64 -16.25
C LYS A 391 -16.33 -4.91 -15.75
N PHE A 392 -17.20 -3.89 -15.71
CA PHE A 392 -18.59 -4.03 -15.29
C PHE A 392 -19.37 -4.95 -16.22
N ILE A 393 -19.32 -4.70 -17.54
CA ILE A 393 -20.09 -5.50 -18.51
C ILE A 393 -19.47 -6.89 -18.63
N GLY A 394 -18.14 -6.99 -18.70
CA GLY A 394 -17.45 -8.28 -18.80
C GLY A 394 -17.81 -9.24 -17.68
N SER A 395 -17.80 -8.76 -16.43
CA SER A 395 -18.17 -9.58 -15.27
C SER A 395 -19.68 -9.82 -15.15
N ALA A 396 -20.54 -8.85 -15.48
CA ALA A 396 -21.99 -9.04 -15.46
C ALA A 396 -22.46 -10.06 -16.50
N LEU A 397 -21.94 -9.98 -17.73
CA LEU A 397 -22.25 -10.94 -18.80
C LEU A 397 -21.72 -12.33 -18.47
N ALA A 398 -20.49 -12.44 -17.94
CA ALA A 398 -19.95 -13.71 -17.49
C ALA A 398 -20.79 -14.33 -16.37
N ALA A 399 -21.21 -13.54 -15.38
CA ALA A 399 -22.10 -14.01 -14.32
C ALA A 399 -23.45 -14.48 -14.88
N ARG A 400 -23.98 -13.76 -15.87
CA ARG A 400 -25.24 -14.14 -16.52
C ARG A 400 -25.11 -15.44 -17.30
N TYR A 401 -24.02 -15.63 -18.04
CA TYR A 401 -23.72 -16.84 -18.79
C TYR A 401 -23.62 -18.07 -17.88
N VAL A 402 -23.10 -17.90 -16.68
CA VAL A 402 -22.94 -18.94 -15.66
C VAL A 402 -24.27 -19.23 -14.91
N GLY A 403 -25.35 -18.52 -15.23
CA GLY A 403 -26.70 -18.82 -14.73
C GLY A 403 -27.20 -17.92 -13.59
N GLN A 404 -26.47 -16.87 -13.22
CA GLN A 404 -26.93 -15.91 -12.22
C GLN A 404 -28.12 -15.09 -12.74
N SER A 405 -28.97 -14.60 -11.83
CA SER A 405 -30.09 -13.70 -12.19
C SER A 405 -29.57 -12.36 -12.69
N TRP A 406 -30.35 -11.60 -13.48
CA TRP A 406 -29.92 -10.27 -13.94
C TRP A 406 -29.56 -9.33 -12.78
N LYS A 407 -30.30 -9.40 -11.67
CA LYS A 407 -30.01 -8.64 -10.46
C LYS A 407 -28.65 -9.01 -9.87
N ASP A 408 -28.39 -10.31 -9.75
CA ASP A 408 -27.13 -10.83 -9.19
C ASP A 408 -25.95 -10.55 -10.14
N SER A 409 -26.13 -10.74 -11.44
CA SER A 409 -25.14 -10.44 -12.49
C SER A 409 -24.72 -8.97 -12.47
N LEU A 410 -25.68 -8.03 -12.43
CA LEU A 410 -25.36 -6.60 -12.35
C LEU A 410 -24.72 -6.22 -11.01
N THR A 411 -25.12 -6.89 -9.93
CA THR A 411 -24.51 -6.70 -8.60
C THR A 411 -23.06 -7.19 -8.58
N ILE A 412 -22.79 -8.37 -9.14
CA ILE A 412 -21.43 -8.90 -9.35
C ILE A 412 -20.64 -7.91 -10.21
N GLY A 413 -21.20 -7.44 -11.32
CA GLY A 413 -20.53 -6.49 -12.20
C GLY A 413 -20.15 -5.18 -11.51
N THR A 414 -21.06 -4.65 -10.69
CA THR A 414 -20.81 -3.45 -9.89
C THR A 414 -19.70 -3.69 -8.86
N LEU A 415 -19.74 -4.81 -8.16
CA LEU A 415 -18.75 -5.13 -7.13
C LEU A 415 -17.38 -5.38 -7.75
N MET A 416 -17.29 -6.16 -8.83
CA MET A 416 -16.03 -6.44 -9.51
C MET A 416 -15.41 -5.19 -10.15
N ASN A 417 -16.20 -4.17 -10.49
CA ASN A 417 -15.67 -2.87 -10.94
C ASN A 417 -15.00 -2.05 -9.82
N THR A 418 -15.08 -2.50 -8.56
CA THR A 418 -14.45 -1.82 -7.43
C THR A 418 -12.94 -1.91 -7.53
N ARG A 419 -12.30 -0.75 -7.60
CA ARG A 419 -10.87 -0.64 -7.55
C ARG A 419 -10.41 -0.04 -6.22
N GLY A 420 -9.12 0.20 -6.06
CA GLY A 420 -8.59 0.70 -4.80
C GLY A 420 -7.12 0.38 -4.65
N LEU A 421 -6.75 -0.09 -3.46
CA LEU A 421 -5.35 -0.28 -3.07
C LEU A 421 -4.53 -1.06 -4.10
N MET A 422 -5.02 -2.21 -4.55
CA MET A 422 -4.30 -3.10 -5.47
C MET A 422 -3.97 -2.43 -6.79
N GLU A 423 -4.91 -1.66 -7.32
CA GLU A 423 -4.68 -0.91 -8.55
C GLU A 423 -3.66 0.20 -8.33
N LEU A 424 -3.81 0.98 -7.25
CA LEU A 424 -2.86 2.06 -6.95
C LEU A 424 -1.43 1.53 -6.78
N VAL A 425 -1.27 0.34 -6.20
CA VAL A 425 0.03 -0.31 -6.11
C VAL A 425 0.60 -0.52 -7.51
N VAL A 426 -0.19 -1.08 -8.43
CA VAL A 426 0.24 -1.27 -9.82
C VAL A 426 0.53 0.06 -10.49
N LEU A 427 -0.34 1.07 -10.38
CA LEU A 427 -0.06 2.38 -10.97
C LEU A 427 1.26 2.98 -10.46
N ASN A 428 1.54 2.88 -9.16
CA ASN A 428 2.80 3.36 -8.59
C ASN A 428 4.00 2.57 -9.11
N ILE A 429 3.89 1.25 -9.28
CA ILE A 429 4.93 0.42 -9.89
C ILE A 429 5.19 0.87 -11.33
N GLY A 430 4.13 1.09 -12.11
CA GLY A 430 4.26 1.55 -13.50
C GLY A 430 4.90 2.91 -13.63
N TYR A 431 4.55 3.81 -12.70
CA TYR A 431 5.16 5.12 -12.58
C TYR A 431 6.65 5.03 -12.18
N ASP A 432 6.99 4.22 -11.17
CA ASP A 432 8.37 4.02 -10.72
C ASP A 432 9.24 3.34 -11.79
N LEU A 433 8.65 2.52 -12.66
CA LEU A 433 9.31 1.91 -13.83
C LEU A 433 9.38 2.85 -15.04
N GLY A 434 8.84 4.07 -14.94
CA GLY A 434 8.82 5.03 -16.04
C GLY A 434 7.88 4.67 -17.20
N ILE A 435 6.99 3.68 -17.02
CA ILE A 435 6.01 3.27 -18.04
C ILE A 435 4.88 4.29 -18.14
N LEU A 436 4.49 4.85 -16.99
CA LEU A 436 3.45 5.86 -16.88
C LEU A 436 4.09 7.22 -16.62
N ASN A 437 3.85 8.19 -17.50
CA ASN A 437 4.17 9.58 -17.23
C ASN A 437 3.19 10.17 -16.18
N ASN A 438 3.45 11.39 -15.72
CA ASN A 438 2.61 12.07 -14.73
C ASN A 438 1.15 12.21 -15.17
N GLU A 439 0.90 12.46 -16.46
CA GLU A 439 -0.44 12.69 -17.00
C GLU A 439 -1.28 11.42 -16.97
N ILE A 440 -0.82 10.32 -17.61
CA ILE A 440 -1.55 9.05 -17.57
C ILE A 440 -1.69 8.55 -16.13
N PHE A 441 -0.64 8.67 -15.32
CA PHE A 441 -0.73 8.28 -13.92
C PHE A 441 -1.89 9.00 -13.22
N ALA A 442 -2.03 10.32 -13.41
CA ALA A 442 -3.15 11.08 -12.88
C ALA A 442 -4.50 10.63 -13.45
N MET A 443 -4.60 10.41 -14.77
CA MET A 443 -5.84 9.91 -15.41
C MET A 443 -6.27 8.55 -14.86
N MET A 444 -5.31 7.64 -14.64
CA MET A 444 -5.56 6.30 -14.11
C MET A 444 -5.95 6.34 -12.63
N VAL A 445 -5.34 7.21 -11.82
CA VAL A 445 -5.76 7.41 -10.43
C VAL A 445 -7.18 8.00 -10.36
N ILE A 446 -7.52 8.96 -11.23
CA ILE A 446 -8.90 9.48 -11.32
C ILE A 446 -9.87 8.35 -11.69
N MET A 447 -9.50 7.50 -12.66
CA MET A 447 -10.32 6.36 -13.03
C MET A 447 -10.51 5.37 -11.86
N ALA A 448 -9.47 5.09 -11.08
CA ALA A 448 -9.55 4.30 -9.85
C ALA A 448 -10.57 4.88 -8.86
N LEU A 449 -10.49 6.19 -8.61
CA LEU A 449 -11.40 6.90 -7.69
C LEU A 449 -12.84 6.87 -8.18
N VAL A 450 -13.06 7.17 -9.46
CA VAL A 450 -14.40 7.23 -10.06
C VAL A 450 -15.06 5.85 -10.06
N THR A 451 -14.35 4.82 -10.51
CA THR A 451 -14.90 3.44 -10.57
C THR A 451 -15.28 2.91 -9.19
N THR A 452 -14.48 3.19 -8.16
CA THR A 452 -14.80 2.82 -6.77
C THR A 452 -15.94 3.64 -6.19
N PHE A 453 -15.97 4.95 -6.45
CA PHE A 453 -17.06 5.82 -6.00
C PHE A 453 -18.41 5.41 -6.63
N MET A 454 -18.39 4.96 -7.88
CA MET A 454 -19.57 4.49 -8.62
C MET A 454 -20.20 3.22 -8.01
N THR A 455 -19.43 2.35 -7.35
CA THR A 455 -19.91 1.08 -6.78
C THR A 455 -21.09 1.30 -5.82
N GLY A 456 -20.97 2.25 -4.88
CA GLY A 456 -22.01 2.51 -3.88
C GLY A 456 -23.37 2.93 -4.48
N PRO A 457 -23.42 3.98 -5.31
CA PRO A 457 -24.62 4.41 -6.02
C PRO A 457 -25.22 3.35 -6.94
N LEU A 458 -24.41 2.61 -7.71
CA LEU A 458 -24.89 1.56 -8.62
C LEU A 458 -25.57 0.42 -7.86
N LEU A 459 -25.00 -0.03 -6.73
CA LEU A 459 -25.63 -1.04 -5.88
C LEU A 459 -26.99 -0.58 -5.35
N ASN A 460 -27.11 0.69 -4.96
CA ASN A 460 -28.38 1.26 -4.51
C ASN A 460 -29.41 1.32 -5.65
N LEU A 461 -28.99 1.68 -6.85
CA LEU A 461 -29.85 1.74 -8.03
C LEU A 461 -30.38 0.35 -8.40
N ILE A 462 -29.50 -0.65 -8.49
CA ILE A 462 -29.88 -2.04 -8.78
C ILE A 462 -30.87 -2.55 -7.72
N GLY A 463 -30.61 -2.26 -6.44
CA GLY A 463 -31.51 -2.61 -5.35
C GLY A 463 -32.90 -1.96 -5.45
N LYS A 464 -33.03 -0.78 -6.06
CA LYS A 464 -34.31 -0.10 -6.31
C LYS A 464 -35.03 -0.61 -7.56
N VAL A 465 -34.29 -0.92 -8.63
CA VAL A 465 -34.87 -1.36 -9.92
C VAL A 465 -35.43 -2.78 -9.82
N PHE A 466 -34.74 -3.68 -9.11
CA PHE A 466 -35.14 -5.08 -8.96
C PHE A 466 -35.82 -5.33 -7.59
N LYS A 467 -36.60 -4.36 -7.11
CA LYS A 467 -37.27 -4.41 -5.81
C LYS A 467 -38.70 -4.93 -5.94
#